data_AF-A0A800F1S2-F1
#
_entry.id   AF-A0A800F1S2-F1
#
_cell.length_a   1.000
_cell.length_b   1.000
_cell.length_c   1.000
_cell.angle_alpha   90.00
_cell.angle_beta   90.00
_cell.angle_gamma   90.00
#
_symmetry.space_group_name_H-M   'P 1'
#
loop_
_entity.id
_entity.type
_entity.pdbx_description
1 polymer ?
#
loop_
_entity_poly.entity_id
_entity_poly.type
_entity_poly.pdbx_seq_one_letter_code
_entity_poly.pdbx_strand_id
1 'polypeptide(L)' 'MPHYFITGIGTDVGKTIASSILAEALEADYWKPIQSGATSDSDTLLVK' A
#
# COMPACT_ATOMS: atom_id res chain seq x y z
N MET A 1 -2.18 14.66 13.17
CA MET A 1 -2.97 13.63 12.48
C MET A 1 -2.36 12.27 12.80
N PRO A 2 -3.16 11.22 13.02
CA PRO A 2 -2.63 9.89 13.32
C PRO A 2 -1.93 9.28 12.10
N HIS A 3 -0.84 8.55 12.34
CA HIS A 3 -0.10 7.82 11.30
C HIS A 3 -0.31 6.32 11.50
N TYR A 4 -0.67 5.62 10.42
CA TYR A 4 -0.90 4.18 10.43
C TYR A 4 0.24 3.47 9.68
N PHE A 5 0.81 2.44 10.30
CA PHE A 5 1.85 1.62 9.68
C PHE A 5 1.31 0.23 9.37
N ILE A 6 1.18 -0.07 8.08
CA ILE A 6 0.65 -1.35 7.60
C ILE A 6 1.80 -2.28 7.24
N THR A 7 1.88 -3.44 7.89
CA THR A 7 2.94 -4.44 7.72
C THR A 7 2.36 -5.83 7.41
N GLY A 8 3.19 -6.73 6.90
CA GLY A 8 2.83 -8.12 6.67
C GLY A 8 4.05 -9.00 6.41
N ILE A 9 3.94 -10.28 6.74
CA ILE A 9 5.08 -11.22 6.84
C ILE A 9 5.52 -11.86 5.51
N GLY A 10 4.77 -11.64 4.42
CA GLY A 10 5.04 -12.25 3.12
C GLY A 10 4.85 -11.28 1.96
N THR A 11 5.40 -11.63 0.80
CA THR A 11 5.10 -10.98 -0.48
C THR A 11 3.70 -11.39 -0.95
N ASP A 12 3.01 -10.52 -1.68
CA ASP A 12 1.68 -10.81 -2.26
C ASP A 12 0.55 -11.16 -1.26
N VAL A 13 0.76 -10.96 0.04
CA VAL A 13 -0.27 -11.17 1.07
C VAL A 13 -1.35 -10.08 1.13
N GLY A 14 -1.45 -9.23 0.11
CA GLY A 14 -2.48 -8.18 0.02
C GLY A 14 -2.21 -6.87 0.77
N LYS A 15 -0.96 -6.60 1.19
CA LYS A 15 -0.59 -5.36 1.92
C LYS A 15 -0.98 -4.08 1.16
N THR A 16 -0.79 -4.07 -0.16
CA THR A 16 -1.14 -2.94 -1.03
C THR A 16 -2.64 -2.65 -0.95
N ILE A 17 -3.47 -3.66 -1.24
CA ILE A 17 -4.94 -3.54 -1.21
C ILE A 17 -5.43 -3.07 0.15
N ALA A 18 -4.96 -3.69 1.23
CA ALA A 18 -5.35 -3.31 2.59
C ALA A 18 -5.00 -1.85 2.90
N SER A 19 -3.80 -1.40 2.50
CA SER A 19 -3.35 -0.03 2.73
C SER A 19 -4.13 0.99 1.88
N SER A 20 -4.45 0.67 0.62
CA SER A 20 -5.25 1.53 -0.26
C SER A 20 -6.69 1.70 0.25
N ILE A 21 -7.33 0.62 0.70
CA ILE A 21 -8.67 0.69 1.31
C ILE A 21 -8.67 1.58 2.55
N LEU A 22 -7.67 1.43 3.42
CA LEU A 22 -7.54 2.25 4.61
C LEU A 22 -7.27 3.72 4.29
N ALA A 23 -6.42 4.01 3.30
CA ALA A 23 -6.15 5.37 2.87
C ALA A 23 -7.42 6.07 2.37
N GLU A 24 -8.21 5.40 1.52
CA GLU A 24 -9.48 5.92 1.01
C GLU A 24 -10.51 6.13 2.13
N ALA A 25 -10.71 5.12 2.98
CA ALA A 25 -11.70 5.19 4.06
C ALA A 25 -11.38 6.26 5.11
N LEU A 26 -10.11 6.64 5.24
CA LEU A 26 -9.63 7.64 6.19
C LEU A 26 -9.35 9.00 5.56
N GLU A 27 -9.56 9.14 4.24
CA GLU A 27 -9.16 10.33 3.46
C GLU A 27 -7.70 10.72 3.73
N ALA A 28 -6.82 9.73 3.82
CA ALA A 28 -5.42 9.88 4.21
C ALA A 28 -4.48 9.73 3.01
N ASP A 29 -3.31 10.37 3.10
CA ASP A 29 -2.26 10.20 2.11
C ASP A 29 -1.64 8.80 2.18
N TYR A 30 -1.63 8.10 1.06
CA TYR A 30 -0.93 6.83 0.92
C TYR A 30 0.57 7.05 0.67
N TRP A 31 1.43 6.49 1.52
CA TRP A 31 2.87 6.60 1.39
C TRP A 31 3.55 5.22 1.43
N LYS A 32 4.26 4.88 0.35
CA LYS A 32 5.09 3.68 0.24
C LYS A 32 6.51 4.05 -0.18
N PRO A 33 7.47 4.13 0.77
CA PRO A 33 8.81 4.63 0.47
C PRO A 33 9.64 3.66 -0.37
N ILE A 34 9.40 2.35 -0.23
CA ILE A 34 10.17 1.31 -0.90
C ILE A 34 9.19 0.23 -1.38
N GLN A 35 9.15 0.02 -2.69
CA GLN A 35 8.47 -1.12 -3.32
C GLN A 35 9.45 -2.29 -3.41
N SER A 36 9.03 -3.46 -2.91
CA SER A 36 9.68 -4.74 -3.15
C SER A 36 8.76 -5.56 -4.08
N GLY A 37 9.30 -6.11 -5.17
CA GLY A 37 8.55 -6.72 -6.28
C GLY A 37 9.11 -6.31 -7.64
N ALA A 38 8.65 -6.90 -8.74
CA ALA A 38 9.06 -6.46 -10.07
C ALA A 38 8.47 -5.07 -10.38
N THR A 39 9.08 -4.31 -11.28
CA THR A 39 8.56 -3.00 -11.72
C THR A 39 7.16 -3.09 -12.33
N SER A 40 6.78 -4.27 -12.86
CA SER A 40 5.42 -4.60 -13.29
C SER A 40 4.40 -4.63 -12.15
N ASP A 41 4.85 -4.82 -10.91
CA ASP A 41 4.02 -4.98 -9.72
C ASP A 41 3.93 -3.67 -8.92
N SER A 42 4.23 -2.53 -9.56
CA SER A 42 4.15 -1.22 -8.92
C SER A 42 2.70 -0.91 -8.56
N ASP A 43 2.46 -0.60 -7.28
CA ASP A 43 1.14 -0.25 -6.77
C ASP A 43 0.54 0.95 -7.52
N THR A 44 1.38 1.91 -7.94
CA THR A 44 0.99 3.09 -8.74
C THR A 44 0.55 2.75 -10.16
N LEU A 45 0.99 1.61 -10.71
CA LEU A 45 0.57 1.13 -12.03
C LEU A 45 -0.65 0.21 -11.94
N LEU A 46 -0.82 -0.50 -10.83
CA LEU A 46 -1.89 -1.48 -10.61
C LEU A 46 -3.19 -0.86 -10.09
N VAL A 47 -3.11 0.24 -9.35
CA VAL A 47 -4.28 0.94 -8.79
C VAL A 47 -4.30 2.35 -9.36
N LYS A 48 -5.36 2.66 -10.13
CA LYS A 48 -5.60 3.95 -10.78
C LYS A 48 -6.56 4.80 -9.98
#